data_AF-A0A8H6TXK9-F1
#
_entry.id   AF-A0A8H6TXK9-F1
#
_cell.length_a   1.000
_cell.length_b   1.000
_cell.length_c   1.000
_cell.angle_alpha   90.00
_cell.angle_beta   90.00
_cell.angle_gamma   90.00
#
_symmetry.space_group_name_H-M   'P 1'
#
loop_
_entity.id
_entity.type
_entity.pdbx_description
1 polymer ?
#
loop_
_entity_poly.entity_id
_entity_poly.type
_entity_poly.pdbx_seq_one_letter_code
_entity_poly.pdbx_strand_id
1 'polypeptide(L)'
;MSPSTSPSSTPSRLSFTALSPDILLLVFAHSSPFDLATLEACSKDVRDFVSKHSTVLYANAQRGFAVGKSRPLPLKPVISSKGNFSEAAYATFIFGGGTCDNCSLPTDKLPCQYALRLRSCSKVCTRNLYDASTCHIRCYTNDDYKIEPWSDWLPFWRVFSEEHGREIVGYLSKDVDRAVVERACAMRRDIELLQQHRITPRDEKTLNKEIEIRKQDLPVLVKNAKLLDAWAHNYFKQKKLCEDDNIEFIRLMGRVDNQRSSTLVRCPLVARLLAAFSRDLVKITTPVWALNYHQICQEYRAVKSGTLVPHKLTDDDKIRCQWCPKMFKRIGMPLHVVDAHPDKNPDELIVKPAHMEGKRHCPECPGSYKAYSEIGMRDHYRMHHPAAAPPPDNTEKKRCPLPPTRQTRKYNLNTTTGDACLPFASKRAQTTKSRRLEMAAQRVIGASTCSFKLCSPGVLYTVP
;
A
#
# COMPACT_ATOMS: atom_id res chain seq x y z
N MET A 1 -13.98 -4.47 60.13
CA MET A 1 -14.55 -3.37 59.33
C MET A 1 -13.83 -3.36 58.00
N SER A 2 -14.50 -3.81 56.93
CA SER A 2 -13.89 -3.90 55.60
C SER A 2 -13.93 -2.52 54.92
N PRO A 3 -12.83 -2.04 54.32
CA PRO A 3 -12.84 -0.75 53.65
C PRO A 3 -13.72 -0.82 52.41
N SER A 4 -14.76 0.00 52.41
CA SER A 4 -15.63 0.29 51.27
C SER A 4 -14.78 0.91 50.16
N THR A 5 -14.51 0.16 49.10
CA THR A 5 -13.92 0.66 47.87
C THR A 5 -15.00 1.39 47.08
N SER A 6 -15.00 2.72 47.18
CA SER A 6 -15.80 3.60 46.33
C SER A 6 -15.47 3.36 44.84
N PRO A 7 -16.48 3.23 43.96
CA PRO A 7 -16.27 2.96 42.55
C PRO A 7 -15.49 4.10 41.90
N SER A 8 -14.31 3.78 41.34
CA SER A 8 -13.50 4.75 40.61
C SER A 8 -14.33 5.31 39.46
N SER A 9 -14.62 6.61 39.49
CA SER A 9 -15.27 7.31 38.39
C SER A 9 -14.41 7.14 37.13
N THR A 10 -14.87 6.29 36.20
CA THR A 10 -14.21 6.12 34.92
C THR A 10 -14.15 7.49 34.24
N PRO A 11 -12.98 7.99 33.83
CA PRO A 11 -12.89 9.30 33.21
C PRO A 11 -13.81 9.34 31.99
N SER A 12 -14.74 10.30 31.98
CA SER A 12 -15.67 10.49 30.88
C SER A 12 -14.87 10.74 29.61
N ARG A 13 -14.92 9.79 28.66
CA ARG A 13 -14.26 9.97 27.37
C ARG A 13 -14.87 11.17 26.68
N LEU A 14 -14.05 12.19 26.41
CA LEU A 14 -14.46 13.33 25.59
C LEU A 14 -14.84 12.81 24.20
N SER A 15 -16.07 13.12 23.77
CA SER A 15 -16.53 12.79 22.42
C SER A 15 -15.70 13.57 21.39
N PHE A 16 -15.41 12.97 20.24
CA PHE A 16 -14.79 13.66 19.10
C PHE A 16 -15.58 14.91 18.71
N THR A 17 -16.92 14.83 18.79
CA THR A 17 -17.84 15.94 18.50
C THR A 17 -17.81 17.06 19.54
N ALA A 18 -17.17 16.85 20.70
CA ALA A 18 -17.02 17.88 21.73
C ALA A 18 -15.81 18.80 21.48
N LEU A 19 -14.90 18.44 20.58
CA LEU A 19 -13.77 19.28 20.19
C LEU A 19 -14.22 20.34 19.19
N SER A 20 -13.68 21.56 19.30
CA SER A 20 -13.97 22.60 18.31
C SER A 20 -13.36 22.25 16.94
N PRO A 21 -13.98 22.66 15.83
CA PRO A 21 -13.45 22.42 14.48
C PRO A 21 -12.01 22.91 14.31
N ASP A 22 -11.63 24.02 14.91
CA ASP A 22 -10.27 24.58 14.81
C ASP A 22 -9.22 23.69 15.46
N ILE A 23 -9.54 23.08 16.61
CA ILE A 23 -8.65 22.12 17.27
C ILE A 23 -8.50 20.87 16.39
N LEU A 24 -9.61 20.38 15.82
CA LEU A 24 -9.58 19.22 14.92
C LEU A 24 -8.77 19.49 13.65
N LEU A 25 -8.92 20.69 13.04
CA LEU A 25 -8.13 21.12 11.89
C LEU A 25 -6.64 21.20 12.25
N LEU A 26 -6.29 21.73 13.42
CA LEU A 26 -4.91 21.82 13.89
C LEU A 26 -4.30 20.42 14.10
N VAL A 27 -5.04 19.50 14.72
CA VAL A 27 -4.61 18.11 14.93
C VAL A 27 -4.38 17.41 13.59
N PHE A 28 -5.34 17.51 12.67
CA PHE A 28 -5.26 16.85 11.37
C PHE A 28 -4.30 17.53 10.38
N ALA A 29 -3.92 18.79 10.59
CA ALA A 29 -2.89 19.46 9.79
C ALA A 29 -1.51 18.77 9.87
N HIS A 30 -1.27 17.97 10.91
CA HIS A 30 -0.04 17.20 11.10
C HIS A 30 -0.13 15.74 10.60
N SER A 31 -1.27 15.34 10.02
CA SER A 31 -1.45 13.99 9.50
C SER A 31 -0.88 13.85 8.08
N SER A 32 -0.31 12.69 7.77
CA SER A 32 0.02 12.36 6.38
C SER A 32 -1.26 12.15 5.55
N PRO A 33 -1.19 12.23 4.21
CA PRO A 33 -2.34 11.90 3.36
C PRO A 33 -2.90 10.50 3.63
N PHE A 34 -2.02 9.54 3.95
CA PHE A 34 -2.42 8.18 4.27
C PHE A 34 -3.13 8.08 5.63
N ASP A 35 -2.64 8.79 6.64
CA ASP A 35 -3.26 8.77 7.97
C ASP A 35 -4.65 9.39 7.91
N LEU A 36 -4.83 10.50 7.17
CA LEU A 36 -6.16 11.08 6.92
C LEU A 36 -7.11 10.07 6.26
N ALA A 37 -6.66 9.39 5.20
CA ALA A 37 -7.48 8.38 4.52
C ALA A 37 -7.85 7.20 5.44
N THR A 38 -6.92 6.80 6.32
CA THR A 38 -7.16 5.75 7.32
C THR A 38 -8.16 6.20 8.38
N LEU A 39 -8.02 7.43 8.89
CA LEU A 39 -8.91 8.03 9.88
C LEU A 39 -10.35 8.16 9.35
N GLU A 40 -10.53 8.55 8.09
CA GLU A 40 -11.84 8.55 7.41
C GLU A 40 -12.49 7.16 7.36
N ALA A 41 -11.69 6.11 7.19
CA ALA A 41 -12.18 4.73 7.17
C ALA A 41 -12.61 4.24 8.56
N CYS A 42 -11.98 4.73 9.63
CA CYS A 42 -12.18 4.25 10.99
C CYS A 42 -13.42 4.81 11.71
N SER A 43 -13.87 6.03 11.40
CA SER A 43 -14.99 6.68 12.10
C SER A 43 -15.87 7.48 11.16
N LYS A 44 -17.20 7.39 11.35
CA LYS A 44 -18.17 8.17 10.59
C LYS A 44 -18.02 9.68 10.87
N ASP A 45 -17.91 10.07 12.13
CA ASP A 45 -17.80 11.49 12.51
C ASP A 45 -16.51 12.11 11.96
N VAL A 46 -15.41 11.36 12.00
CA VAL A 46 -14.13 11.79 11.40
C VAL A 46 -14.28 11.89 9.89
N ARG A 47 -14.91 10.92 9.23
CA ARG A 47 -15.15 10.94 7.78
C ARG A 47 -15.97 12.15 7.36
N ASP A 48 -17.05 12.43 8.07
CA ASP A 48 -17.94 13.56 7.78
C ASP A 48 -17.19 14.89 7.96
N PHE A 49 -16.37 15.00 9.02
CA PHE A 49 -15.51 16.16 9.25
C PHE A 49 -14.44 16.33 8.17
N VAL A 50 -13.65 15.29 7.88
CA VAL A 50 -12.58 15.37 6.87
C VAL A 50 -13.18 15.61 5.48
N SER A 51 -14.33 15.01 5.14
CA SER A 51 -15.01 15.26 3.87
C SER A 51 -15.40 16.74 3.70
N LYS A 52 -15.94 17.36 4.76
CA LYS A 52 -16.32 18.78 4.79
C LYS A 52 -15.11 19.71 4.64
N HIS A 53 -13.93 19.29 5.10
CA HIS A 53 -12.69 20.07 5.10
C HIS A 53 -11.60 19.47 4.18
N SER A 54 -11.99 18.62 3.23
CA SER A 54 -11.08 17.74 2.49
C SER A 54 -10.01 18.51 1.71
N THR A 55 -10.41 19.57 1.01
CA THR A 55 -9.49 20.41 0.24
C THR A 55 -8.37 20.99 1.10
N VAL A 56 -8.69 21.53 2.28
CA VAL A 56 -7.69 22.15 3.17
C VAL A 56 -6.82 21.10 3.84
N LEU A 57 -7.44 20.04 4.38
CA LEU A 57 -6.72 18.99 5.10
C LEU A 57 -5.76 18.22 4.18
N TYR A 58 -6.21 17.78 3.02
CA TYR A 58 -5.35 17.06 2.08
C TYR A 58 -4.30 17.96 1.43
N ALA A 59 -4.61 19.23 1.12
CA ALA A 59 -3.59 20.16 0.63
C ALA A 59 -2.52 20.46 1.70
N ASN A 60 -2.90 20.55 2.98
CA ASN A 60 -1.95 20.68 4.09
C ASN A 60 -1.13 19.41 4.26
N ALA A 61 -1.79 18.25 4.28
CA ALA A 61 -1.13 16.96 4.40
C ALA A 61 -0.15 16.72 3.24
N GLN A 62 -0.50 17.07 2.00
CA GLN A 62 0.39 16.93 0.83
C GLN A 62 1.57 17.91 0.86
N ARG A 63 1.37 19.12 1.41
CA ARG A 63 2.45 20.11 1.59
C ARG A 63 3.38 19.75 2.75
N GLY A 64 2.84 19.19 3.82
CA GLY A 64 3.60 18.68 4.97
C GLY A 64 4.22 17.31 4.69
N PHE A 65 3.66 16.53 3.76
CA PHE A 65 4.23 15.28 3.30
C PHE A 65 5.54 15.56 2.58
N ALA A 66 6.60 14.86 2.97
CA ALA A 66 7.97 15.13 2.56
C ALA A 66 8.55 16.46 3.08
N VAL A 67 8.53 16.67 4.41
CA VAL A 67 9.38 17.68 5.08
C VAL A 67 10.86 17.33 4.82
N GLY A 68 11.38 17.68 3.63
CA GLY A 68 12.67 17.21 3.14
C GLY A 68 12.93 17.62 1.69
N LYS A 69 13.87 16.92 1.03
CA LYS A 69 14.31 17.24 -0.35
C LYS A 69 13.43 16.62 -1.44
N SER A 70 12.29 16.01 -1.09
CA SER A 70 11.40 15.45 -2.09
C SER A 70 10.47 16.50 -2.67
N ARG A 71 10.09 16.31 -3.95
CA ARG A 71 9.07 17.16 -4.54
C ARG A 71 7.72 16.86 -3.86
N PRO A 72 6.83 17.86 -3.73
CA PRO A 72 5.48 17.61 -3.24
C PRO A 72 4.81 16.50 -4.04
N LEU A 73 3.98 15.71 -3.36
CA LEU A 73 3.15 14.72 -4.02
C LEU A 73 2.25 15.41 -5.07
N PRO A 74 2.17 14.90 -6.31
CA PRO A 74 1.23 15.43 -7.30
C PRO A 74 -0.19 15.50 -6.74
N LEU A 75 -0.90 16.59 -7.01
CA LEU A 75 -2.29 16.74 -6.60
C LEU A 75 -3.16 15.69 -7.29
N LYS A 76 -4.25 15.31 -6.63
CA LYS A 76 -5.27 14.45 -7.22
C LYS A 76 -5.79 15.05 -8.53
N PRO A 77 -5.92 14.26 -9.60
CA PRO A 77 -6.51 14.76 -10.83
C PRO A 77 -7.98 15.15 -10.61
N VAL A 78 -8.40 16.25 -11.22
CA VAL A 78 -9.80 16.67 -11.30
C VAL A 78 -10.35 16.09 -12.59
N ILE A 79 -11.23 15.10 -12.46
CA ILE A 79 -11.82 14.36 -13.58
C ILE A 79 -13.33 14.31 -13.43
N SER A 80 -14.04 14.22 -14.54
CA SER A 80 -15.50 14.26 -14.58
C SER A 80 -16.15 12.88 -14.43
N SER A 81 -15.40 11.81 -14.71
CA SER A 81 -15.88 10.43 -14.55
C SER A 81 -16.23 10.12 -13.11
N LYS A 82 -17.39 9.46 -12.92
CA LYS A 82 -17.98 9.08 -11.62
C LYS A 82 -17.20 7.99 -10.86
N GLY A 83 -15.89 7.86 -11.09
CA GLY A 83 -15.05 6.92 -10.36
C GLY A 83 -14.84 7.38 -8.91
N ASN A 84 -14.47 6.44 -8.04
CA ASN A 84 -14.04 6.73 -6.67
C ASN A 84 -12.68 7.46 -6.67
N PHE A 85 -12.67 8.73 -7.10
CA PHE A 85 -11.52 9.64 -7.11
C PHE A 85 -11.68 10.72 -6.03
N SER A 86 -11.98 10.29 -4.80
CA SER A 86 -11.85 11.14 -3.61
C SER A 86 -10.38 11.31 -3.23
N GLU A 87 -10.06 12.32 -2.42
CA GLU A 87 -8.72 12.51 -1.87
C GLU A 87 -8.26 11.28 -1.07
N ALA A 88 -9.14 10.70 -0.26
CA ALA A 88 -8.85 9.47 0.48
C ALA A 88 -8.57 8.28 -0.44
N ALA A 89 -9.33 8.11 -1.53
CA ALA A 89 -9.08 7.06 -2.50
C ALA A 89 -7.74 7.27 -3.22
N TYR A 90 -7.38 8.51 -3.52
CA TYR A 90 -6.10 8.86 -4.13
C TYR A 90 -4.92 8.60 -3.18
N ALA A 91 -5.02 9.03 -1.92
CA ALA A 91 -4.01 8.77 -0.90
C ALA A 91 -3.85 7.27 -0.61
N THR A 92 -4.95 6.51 -0.56
CA THR A 92 -4.93 5.06 -0.40
C THR A 92 -4.31 4.38 -1.63
N PHE A 93 -4.64 4.85 -2.83
CA PHE A 93 -4.03 4.35 -4.07
C PHE A 93 -2.51 4.58 -4.10
N ILE A 94 -1.99 5.64 -3.49
CA ILE A 94 -0.55 5.87 -3.46
C ILE A 94 0.07 5.05 -2.32
N PHE A 95 -0.36 5.30 -1.08
CA PHE A 95 0.32 4.84 0.14
C PHE A 95 -0.32 3.63 0.83
N GLY A 96 -1.58 3.32 0.56
CA GLY A 96 -2.33 2.30 1.30
C GLY A 96 -2.05 0.87 0.91
N GLY A 97 -1.05 0.65 0.05
CA GLY A 97 -0.75 -0.66 -0.48
C GLY A 97 -1.90 -1.22 -1.32
N GLY A 98 -1.93 -2.54 -1.46
CA GLY A 98 -2.96 -3.25 -2.20
C GLY A 98 -2.56 -4.70 -2.44
N THR A 99 -3.14 -5.33 -3.45
CA THR A 99 -2.75 -6.67 -3.90
C THR A 99 -1.83 -6.57 -5.10
N CYS A 100 -0.88 -7.49 -5.21
CA CYS A 100 -0.05 -7.65 -6.40
C CYS A 100 -0.92 -8.09 -7.59
N ASP A 101 -0.85 -7.39 -8.72
CA ASP A 101 -1.66 -7.73 -9.91
C ASP A 101 -1.24 -9.05 -10.58
N ASN A 102 -0.04 -9.57 -10.27
CA ASN A 102 0.44 -10.84 -10.78
C ASN A 102 0.11 -12.03 -9.86
N CYS A 103 0.42 -11.93 -8.56
CA CYS A 103 0.28 -13.06 -7.62
C CYS A 103 -0.80 -12.89 -6.55
N SER A 104 -1.55 -11.78 -6.58
CA SER A 104 -2.59 -11.42 -5.62
C SER A 104 -2.15 -11.25 -4.15
N LEU A 105 -0.87 -11.44 -3.83
CA LEU A 105 -0.38 -11.24 -2.47
C LEU A 105 -0.46 -9.77 -2.04
N PRO A 106 -0.76 -9.47 -0.76
CA PRO A 106 -0.71 -8.13 -0.22
C PRO A 106 0.67 -7.49 -0.39
N THR A 107 0.70 -6.19 -0.72
CA THR A 107 1.93 -5.42 -0.87
C THR A 107 1.74 -3.98 -0.41
N ASP A 108 2.75 -3.46 0.28
CA ASP A 108 2.91 -2.07 0.73
C ASP A 108 3.75 -1.24 -0.26
N LYS A 109 4.14 -1.82 -1.40
CA LYS A 109 4.90 -1.13 -2.44
C LYS A 109 4.00 -0.16 -3.20
N LEU A 110 4.57 0.99 -3.59
CA LEU A 110 3.90 1.93 -4.49
C LEU A 110 3.53 1.25 -5.83
N PRO A 111 2.56 1.79 -6.58
CA PRO A 111 2.26 1.32 -7.92
C PRO A 111 3.53 1.30 -8.79
N CYS A 112 3.72 0.23 -9.55
CA CYS A 112 4.79 0.14 -10.54
C CYS A 112 4.38 0.77 -11.88
N GLN A 113 3.07 0.98 -12.10
CA GLN A 113 2.51 1.76 -13.21
C GLN A 113 1.34 2.58 -12.71
N TYR A 114 1.47 3.90 -12.68
CA TYR A 114 0.39 4.76 -12.16
C TYR A 114 -0.79 4.90 -13.12
N ALA A 115 -0.55 4.95 -14.43
CA ALA A 115 -1.61 5.07 -15.44
C ALA A 115 -2.55 3.85 -15.41
N LEU A 116 -1.96 2.65 -15.34
CA LEU A 116 -2.68 1.37 -15.26
C LEU A 116 -3.03 0.96 -13.82
N ARG A 117 -2.57 1.72 -12.82
CA ARG A 117 -2.76 1.46 -11.39
C ARG A 117 -2.26 0.09 -10.92
N LEU A 118 -1.21 -0.44 -11.56
CA LEU A 118 -0.65 -1.76 -11.25
C LEU A 118 0.29 -1.72 -10.05
N ARG A 119 0.24 -2.78 -9.24
CA ARG A 119 1.19 -3.06 -8.16
C ARG A 119 1.86 -4.41 -8.35
N SER A 120 3.11 -4.50 -7.92
CA SER A 120 3.88 -5.74 -7.90
C SER A 120 4.58 -5.91 -6.55
N CYS A 121 4.47 -7.09 -5.94
CA CYS A 121 5.13 -7.38 -4.66
C CYS A 121 6.63 -7.67 -4.80
N SER A 122 7.13 -8.02 -6.00
CA SER A 122 8.53 -8.38 -6.25
C SER A 122 8.95 -8.01 -7.67
N LYS A 123 10.27 -7.93 -7.93
CA LYS A 123 10.81 -7.69 -9.28
C LYS A 123 10.41 -8.79 -10.27
N VAL A 124 10.25 -10.02 -9.79
CA VAL A 124 9.77 -11.15 -10.60
C VAL A 124 8.32 -10.91 -11.01
N CYS A 125 7.45 -10.54 -10.06
CA CYS A 125 6.07 -10.18 -10.39
C CYS A 125 6.02 -8.97 -11.33
N THR A 126 6.87 -7.96 -11.13
CA THR A 126 6.99 -6.83 -12.07
C THR A 126 7.31 -7.31 -13.47
N ARG A 127 8.32 -8.18 -13.65
CA ARG A 127 8.69 -8.73 -14.96
C ARG A 127 7.53 -9.49 -15.59
N ASN A 128 6.88 -10.37 -14.83
CA ASN A 128 5.75 -11.16 -15.31
C ASN A 128 4.56 -10.30 -15.74
N LEU A 129 4.36 -9.10 -15.16
CA LEU A 129 3.29 -8.19 -15.60
C LEU A 129 3.51 -7.67 -17.02
N TYR A 130 4.77 -7.54 -17.47
CA TYR A 130 5.12 -7.07 -18.81
C TYR A 130 5.44 -8.20 -19.79
N ASP A 131 5.44 -9.44 -19.32
CA ASP A 131 5.69 -10.59 -20.17
C ASP A 131 4.46 -10.83 -21.05
N ALA A 132 4.66 -10.87 -22.36
CA ALA A 132 3.58 -11.11 -23.32
C ALA A 132 2.90 -12.47 -23.10
N SER A 133 3.63 -13.46 -22.56
CA SER A 133 3.14 -14.82 -22.33
C SER A 133 2.12 -14.93 -21.19
N THR A 134 2.10 -13.97 -20.27
CA THR A 134 1.16 -13.96 -19.12
C THR A 134 -0.13 -13.21 -19.43
N CYS A 135 -0.25 -12.61 -20.63
CA CYS A 135 -1.44 -11.91 -21.13
C CYS A 135 -1.95 -10.80 -20.20
N HIS A 136 -1.14 -10.21 -19.31
CA HIS A 136 -1.62 -9.13 -18.43
C HIS A 136 -1.71 -7.77 -19.13
N ILE A 137 -0.76 -7.50 -20.03
CA ILE A 137 -0.69 -6.28 -20.83
C ILE A 137 -0.68 -6.65 -22.31
N ARG A 138 -1.63 -6.12 -23.08
CA ARG A 138 -1.61 -6.19 -24.56
C ARG A 138 -0.80 -5.02 -25.08
N CYS A 139 0.24 -5.33 -25.83
CA CYS A 139 1.15 -4.36 -26.43
C CYS A 139 0.80 -4.17 -27.90
N TYR A 140 0.66 -2.91 -28.31
CA TYR A 140 0.41 -2.52 -29.69
C TYR A 140 1.52 -1.60 -30.16
N THR A 141 1.83 -1.68 -31.45
CA THR A 141 2.73 -0.74 -32.09
C THR A 141 1.97 0.55 -32.39
N ASN A 142 2.69 1.67 -32.58
CA ASN A 142 2.04 2.96 -32.73
C ASN A 142 1.04 3.04 -33.91
N ASP A 143 1.20 2.18 -34.91
CA ASP A 143 0.34 2.13 -36.10
C ASP A 143 -0.90 1.25 -35.89
N ASP A 144 -0.81 0.22 -35.05
CA ASP A 144 -1.88 -0.76 -34.84
C ASP A 144 -2.99 -0.25 -33.90
N TYR A 145 -2.64 0.54 -32.86
CA TYR A 145 -3.61 0.85 -31.80
C TYR A 145 -4.67 1.89 -32.19
N LYS A 146 -4.40 2.74 -33.20
CA LYS A 146 -5.37 3.75 -33.67
C LYS A 146 -6.59 3.14 -34.36
N ILE A 147 -6.56 1.85 -34.64
CA ILE A 147 -7.63 1.11 -35.30
C ILE A 147 -8.74 0.76 -34.30
N GLU A 148 -8.39 0.62 -33.02
CA GLU A 148 -9.29 0.10 -32.02
C GLU A 148 -10.07 1.21 -31.30
N PRO A 149 -11.41 1.19 -31.31
CA PRO A 149 -12.20 2.30 -30.77
C PRO A 149 -12.14 2.53 -29.25
N TRP A 150 -11.60 1.57 -28.51
CA TRP A 150 -11.41 1.68 -27.06
C TRP A 150 -10.08 2.36 -26.69
N SER A 151 -9.16 2.50 -27.65
CA SER A 151 -7.82 3.06 -27.42
C SER A 151 -7.85 4.55 -27.04
N ASP A 152 -8.85 5.29 -27.51
CA ASP A 152 -8.98 6.74 -27.27
C ASP A 152 -9.33 7.11 -25.81
N TRP A 153 -9.84 6.15 -25.03
CA TRP A 153 -10.37 6.44 -23.69
C TRP A 153 -9.95 5.46 -22.61
N LEU A 154 -9.31 4.33 -22.96
CA LEU A 154 -8.70 3.45 -21.97
C LEU A 154 -7.35 4.00 -21.50
N PRO A 155 -7.06 3.93 -20.18
CA PRO A 155 -5.72 4.18 -19.67
C PRO A 155 -4.70 3.26 -20.32
N PHE A 156 -3.55 3.82 -20.67
CA PHE A 156 -2.45 3.10 -21.28
C PHE A 156 -1.11 3.48 -20.65
N TRP A 157 -0.13 2.60 -20.81
CA TRP A 157 1.28 2.89 -20.54
C TRP A 157 2.02 2.99 -21.87
N ARG A 158 3.05 3.85 -21.94
CA ARG A 158 3.92 4.01 -23.12
C ARG A 158 5.36 3.72 -22.74
N VAL A 159 6.03 2.95 -23.59
CA VAL A 159 7.45 2.65 -23.44
C VAL A 159 8.11 2.63 -24.81
N PHE A 160 9.32 3.18 -24.90
CA PHE A 160 10.15 3.00 -26.08
C PHE A 160 10.78 1.61 -26.03
N SER A 161 10.52 0.78 -27.03
CA SER A 161 11.18 -0.52 -27.18
C SER A 161 12.39 -0.36 -28.09
N GLU A 162 13.58 -0.57 -27.53
CA GLU A 162 14.83 -0.57 -28.28
C GLU A 162 14.85 -1.69 -29.34
N GLU A 163 14.34 -2.87 -29.00
CA GLU A 163 14.27 -4.04 -29.91
C GLU A 163 13.49 -3.74 -31.19
N HIS A 164 12.39 -2.97 -31.07
CA HIS A 164 11.56 -2.62 -32.21
C HIS A 164 11.83 -1.22 -32.76
N GLY A 165 12.75 -0.45 -32.15
CA GLY A 165 13.03 0.94 -32.52
C GLY A 165 11.82 1.87 -32.51
N ARG A 166 10.76 1.52 -31.75
CA ARG A 166 9.47 2.24 -31.77
C ARG A 166 8.80 2.27 -30.40
N GLU A 167 7.89 3.22 -30.23
CA GLU A 167 7.06 3.31 -29.04
C GLU A 167 5.99 2.22 -29.07
N ILE A 168 5.87 1.51 -27.94
CA ILE A 168 4.84 0.52 -27.67
C ILE A 168 3.83 1.14 -26.71
N VAL A 169 2.56 0.89 -26.99
CA VAL A 169 1.45 1.24 -26.09
C VAL A 169 0.90 -0.04 -25.46
N GLY A 170 0.89 -0.08 -24.13
CA GLY A 170 0.39 -1.20 -23.34
C GLY A 170 -0.95 -0.91 -22.68
N TYR A 171 -1.91 -1.82 -22.82
CA TYR A 171 -3.22 -1.78 -22.16
C TYR A 171 -3.41 -3.00 -21.26
N LEU A 172 -4.16 -2.86 -20.18
CA LEU A 172 -4.54 -4.02 -19.38
C LEU A 172 -5.51 -4.90 -20.17
N SER A 173 -5.17 -6.18 -20.35
CA SER A 173 -6.00 -7.12 -21.12
C SER A 173 -7.43 -7.19 -20.59
N LYS A 174 -7.59 -7.23 -19.27
CA LYS A 174 -8.91 -7.23 -18.61
C LYS A 174 -9.75 -6.00 -18.91
N ASP A 175 -9.11 -4.84 -19.12
CA ASP A 175 -9.81 -3.59 -19.40
C ASP A 175 -10.18 -3.49 -20.89
N VAL A 176 -9.32 -4.00 -21.77
CA VAL A 176 -9.63 -4.17 -23.20
C VAL A 176 -10.82 -5.12 -23.38
N ASP A 177 -10.77 -6.31 -22.76
CA ASP A 177 -11.85 -7.30 -22.84
C ASP A 177 -13.16 -6.72 -22.30
N ARG A 178 -13.08 -6.01 -21.17
CA ARG A 178 -14.24 -5.30 -20.62
C ARG A 178 -14.78 -4.24 -21.59
N ALA A 179 -13.93 -3.44 -22.23
CA ALA A 179 -14.37 -2.41 -23.18
C ALA A 179 -15.06 -3.01 -24.40
N VAL A 180 -14.54 -4.12 -24.93
CA VAL A 180 -15.15 -4.88 -26.03
C VAL A 180 -16.54 -5.38 -25.62
N VAL A 181 -16.67 -5.97 -24.43
CA VAL A 181 -17.96 -6.45 -23.89
C VAL A 181 -18.93 -5.29 -23.63
N GLU A 182 -18.50 -4.20 -22.99
CA GLU A 182 -19.33 -3.00 -22.72
C GLU A 182 -19.97 -2.49 -24.01
N ARG A 183 -19.20 -2.42 -25.10
CA ARG A 183 -19.70 -1.98 -26.41
C ARG A 183 -20.64 -2.99 -27.06
N ALA A 184 -20.27 -4.27 -27.07
CA ALA A 184 -21.11 -5.33 -27.65
C ALA A 184 -22.49 -5.39 -26.97
N CYS A 185 -22.52 -5.30 -25.64
CA CYS A 185 -23.75 -5.30 -24.86
C CYS A 185 -24.61 -4.06 -25.12
N ALA A 186 -24.02 -2.87 -25.24
CA ALA A 186 -24.76 -1.65 -25.56
C ALA A 186 -25.44 -1.71 -26.94
N MET A 187 -24.80 -2.37 -27.92
CA MET A 187 -25.34 -2.52 -29.28
C MET A 187 -26.37 -3.65 -29.39
N ARG A 188 -26.14 -4.81 -28.75
CA ARG A 188 -26.98 -6.02 -28.90
C ARG A 188 -28.05 -6.19 -27.83
N ARG A 189 -27.99 -5.40 -26.74
CA ARG A 189 -28.82 -5.59 -25.53
C ARG A 189 -28.74 -7.01 -24.94
N ASP A 190 -27.55 -7.62 -25.04
CA ASP A 190 -27.30 -8.96 -24.52
C ASP A 190 -27.15 -8.93 -22.99
N ILE A 191 -28.24 -9.26 -22.29
CA ILE A 191 -28.35 -9.23 -20.83
C ILE A 191 -27.53 -10.36 -20.18
N GLU A 192 -27.40 -11.51 -20.84
CA GLU A 192 -26.69 -12.67 -20.29
C GLU A 192 -25.18 -12.39 -20.20
N LEU A 193 -24.60 -11.81 -21.25
CA LEU A 193 -23.20 -11.43 -21.27
C LEU A 193 -22.87 -10.35 -20.20
N LEU A 194 -23.80 -9.42 -19.95
CA LEU A 194 -23.65 -8.41 -18.88
C LEU A 194 -23.60 -9.02 -17.48
N GLN A 195 -24.44 -10.03 -17.23
CA GLN A 195 -24.47 -10.74 -15.95
C GLN A 195 -23.19 -11.53 -15.71
N GLN A 196 -22.67 -12.22 -16.74
CA GLN A 196 -21.43 -12.98 -16.67
C GLN A 196 -20.24 -12.08 -16.29
N HIS A 197 -20.17 -10.88 -16.85
CA HIS A 197 -19.07 -9.94 -16.61
C HIS A 197 -19.32 -8.93 -15.48
N ARG A 198 -20.46 -9.02 -14.77
CA ARG A 198 -20.88 -8.08 -13.71
C ARG A 198 -20.85 -6.61 -14.18
N ILE A 199 -21.20 -6.38 -15.44
CA ILE A 199 -21.26 -5.04 -16.03
C ILE A 199 -22.68 -4.50 -15.85
N THR A 200 -22.81 -3.29 -15.32
CA THR A 200 -24.12 -2.63 -15.22
C THR A 200 -24.67 -2.35 -16.62
N PRO A 201 -25.87 -2.82 -16.98
CA PRO A 201 -26.48 -2.54 -18.27
C PRO A 201 -26.59 -1.05 -18.53
N ARG A 202 -26.23 -0.62 -19.75
CA ARG A 202 -26.33 0.77 -20.21
C ARG A 202 -26.86 0.77 -21.62
N ASP A 203 -27.71 1.75 -21.94
CA ASP A 203 -28.04 2.02 -23.33
C ASP A 203 -26.84 2.63 -24.06
N GLU A 204 -26.85 2.54 -25.39
CA GLU A 204 -25.79 3.05 -26.26
C GLU A 204 -25.52 4.54 -26.04
N LYS A 205 -26.59 5.34 -25.89
CA LYS A 205 -26.48 6.79 -25.69
C LYS A 205 -25.74 7.13 -24.39
N THR A 206 -26.04 6.43 -23.31
CA THR A 206 -25.41 6.60 -22.00
C THR A 206 -23.97 6.14 -22.03
N LEU A 207 -23.67 5.01 -22.69
CA LEU A 207 -22.29 4.53 -22.85
C LEU A 207 -21.45 5.53 -23.65
N ASN A 208 -21.97 6.02 -24.78
CA ASN A 208 -21.25 6.98 -25.62
C ASN A 208 -20.96 8.29 -24.86
N LYS A 209 -21.93 8.79 -24.09
CA LYS A 209 -21.69 9.97 -23.23
C LYS A 209 -20.58 9.73 -22.20
N GLU A 210 -20.54 8.55 -21.59
CA GLU A 210 -19.48 8.20 -20.65
C GLU A 210 -18.12 8.02 -21.32
N ILE A 211 -18.08 7.43 -22.53
CA ILE A 211 -16.87 7.32 -23.33
C ILE A 211 -16.30 8.71 -23.62
N GLU A 212 -17.13 9.67 -24.04
CA GLU A 212 -16.67 11.04 -24.30
C GLU A 212 -16.10 11.71 -23.04
N ILE A 213 -16.71 11.46 -21.87
CA ILE A 213 -16.14 11.91 -20.58
C ILE A 213 -14.78 11.25 -20.31
N ARG A 214 -14.66 9.93 -20.52
CA ARG A 214 -13.39 9.19 -20.33
C ARG A 214 -12.30 9.70 -21.28
N LYS A 215 -12.64 10.01 -22.54
CA LYS A 215 -11.72 10.63 -23.52
C LYS A 215 -11.20 11.97 -23.01
N GLN A 216 -12.06 12.82 -22.46
CA GLN A 216 -11.68 14.12 -21.90
C GLN A 216 -10.79 13.98 -20.65
N ASP A 217 -11.09 12.99 -19.80
CA ASP A 217 -10.35 12.74 -18.56
C ASP A 217 -8.98 12.07 -18.80
N LEU A 218 -8.84 11.26 -19.86
CA LEU A 218 -7.65 10.45 -20.12
C LEU A 218 -6.35 11.27 -20.18
N PRO A 219 -6.25 12.41 -20.90
CA PRO A 219 -5.05 13.24 -20.88
C PRO A 219 -4.65 13.73 -19.48
N VAL A 220 -5.64 14.03 -18.62
CA VAL A 220 -5.41 14.45 -17.23
C VAL A 220 -4.84 13.32 -16.41
N LEU A 221 -5.38 12.10 -16.57
CA LEU A 221 -4.88 10.89 -15.90
C LEU A 221 -3.47 10.53 -16.34
N VAL A 222 -3.20 10.53 -17.65
CA VAL A 222 -1.86 10.24 -18.20
C VAL A 222 -0.85 11.28 -17.74
N LYS A 223 -1.22 12.57 -17.71
CA LYS A 223 -0.36 13.63 -17.17
C LYS A 223 -0.06 13.42 -15.69
N ASN A 224 -1.07 13.07 -14.88
CA ASN A 224 -0.87 12.79 -13.46
C ASN A 224 0.02 11.57 -13.22
N ALA A 225 -0.16 10.50 -14.00
CA ALA A 225 0.67 9.30 -13.93
C ALA A 225 2.16 9.63 -14.18
N LYS A 226 2.47 10.42 -15.22
CA LYS A 226 3.85 10.87 -15.51
C LYS A 226 4.45 11.70 -14.36
N LEU A 227 3.64 12.57 -13.73
CA LEU A 227 4.07 13.33 -12.56
C LEU A 227 4.36 12.41 -11.37
N LEU A 228 3.53 11.38 -11.16
CA LEU A 228 3.73 10.38 -10.12
C LEU A 228 4.96 9.51 -10.38
N ASP A 229 5.24 9.11 -11.62
CA ASP A 229 6.46 8.37 -11.98
C ASP A 229 7.72 9.17 -11.62
N ALA A 230 7.76 10.45 -12.02
CA ALA A 230 8.88 11.35 -11.71
C ALA A 230 9.03 11.60 -10.20
N TRP A 231 7.90 11.78 -9.50
CA TRP A 231 7.88 11.92 -8.05
C TRP A 231 8.36 10.65 -7.33
N ALA A 232 7.88 9.47 -7.74
CA ALA A 232 8.16 8.20 -7.10
C ALA A 232 9.66 7.88 -7.08
N HIS A 233 10.37 8.16 -8.18
CA HIS A 233 11.82 7.97 -8.24
C HIS A 233 12.55 8.78 -7.16
N ASN A 234 12.21 10.06 -7.01
CA ASN A 234 12.81 10.90 -5.99
C ASN A 234 12.36 10.48 -4.57
N TYR A 235 11.07 10.17 -4.40
CA TYR A 235 10.52 9.69 -3.14
C TYR A 235 11.24 8.43 -2.65
N PHE A 236 11.47 7.42 -3.50
CA PHE A 236 12.18 6.21 -3.09
C PHE A 236 13.62 6.49 -2.63
N LYS A 237 14.30 7.42 -3.29
CA LYS A 237 15.64 7.86 -2.86
C LYS A 237 15.61 8.50 -1.47
N GLN A 238 14.68 9.43 -1.24
CA GLN A 238 14.54 10.11 0.06
C GLN A 238 14.05 9.15 1.15
N LYS A 239 13.12 8.26 0.81
CA LYS A 239 12.61 7.22 1.72
C LYS A 239 13.74 6.34 2.21
N LYS A 240 14.59 5.84 1.31
CA LYS A 240 15.75 5.03 1.72
C LYS A 240 16.68 5.78 2.69
N LEU A 241 17.00 7.04 2.40
CA LEU A 241 17.82 7.86 3.30
C LEU A 241 17.16 8.06 4.68
N CYS A 242 15.84 8.29 4.70
CA CYS A 242 15.08 8.44 5.93
C CYS A 242 14.98 7.12 6.70
N GLU A 243 14.82 5.98 6.02
CA GLU A 243 14.86 4.63 6.61
C GLU A 243 16.22 4.39 7.28
N ASP A 244 17.31 4.69 6.58
CA ASP A 244 18.68 4.55 7.11
C ASP A 244 18.89 5.42 8.37
N ASP A 245 18.46 6.70 8.32
CA ASP A 245 18.52 7.62 9.46
C ASP A 245 17.69 7.12 10.66
N ASN A 246 16.48 6.61 10.40
CA ASN A 246 15.60 6.07 11.44
C ASN A 246 16.14 4.78 12.06
N ILE A 247 16.77 3.91 11.26
CA ILE A 247 17.47 2.71 11.75
C ILE A 247 18.65 3.11 12.63
N GLU A 248 19.42 4.13 12.24
CA GLU A 248 20.55 4.62 13.04
C GLU A 248 20.08 5.23 14.37
N PHE A 249 18.97 5.96 14.37
CA PHE A 249 18.32 6.44 15.60
C PHE A 249 17.96 5.27 16.53
N ILE A 250 17.35 4.20 16.01
CA ILE A 250 17.00 3.02 16.82
C ILE A 250 18.26 2.33 17.36
N ARG A 251 19.35 2.25 16.58
CA ARG A 251 20.64 1.71 17.05
C ARG A 251 21.21 2.55 18.18
N LEU A 252 21.12 3.88 18.10
CA LEU A 252 21.55 4.78 19.16
C LEU A 252 20.73 4.55 20.44
N MET A 253 19.41 4.54 20.35
CA MET A 253 18.55 4.29 21.51
C MET A 253 18.78 2.89 22.10
N GLY A 254 18.93 1.88 21.26
CA GLY A 254 19.29 0.53 21.70
C GLY A 254 20.62 0.48 22.46
N ARG A 255 21.64 1.24 22.04
CA ARG A 255 22.91 1.35 22.80
C ARG A 255 22.70 1.98 24.18
N VAL A 256 21.90 3.03 24.27
CA VAL A 256 21.58 3.70 25.54
C VAL A 256 20.91 2.72 26.51
N ASP A 257 20.02 1.86 26.01
CA ASP A 257 19.24 0.93 26.82
C ASP A 257 19.90 -0.45 26.98
N ASN A 258 21.12 -0.65 26.46
CA ASN A 258 21.82 -1.95 26.37
C ASN A 258 20.97 -3.04 25.69
N GLN A 259 20.27 -2.67 24.62
CA GLN A 259 19.42 -3.53 23.81
C GLN A 259 20.03 -3.75 22.42
N ARG A 260 19.96 -4.99 21.92
CA ARG A 260 20.46 -5.31 20.58
C ARG A 260 19.53 -4.70 19.53
N SER A 261 20.07 -3.86 18.65
CA SER A 261 19.31 -3.19 17.59
C SER A 261 18.59 -4.16 16.67
N SER A 262 19.20 -5.31 16.35
CA SER A 262 18.58 -6.36 15.53
C SER A 262 17.32 -6.99 16.17
N THR A 263 17.23 -7.01 17.49
CA THR A 263 16.03 -7.44 18.21
C THR A 263 15.00 -6.32 18.30
N LEU A 264 15.44 -5.07 18.50
CA LEU A 264 14.57 -3.90 18.53
C LEU A 264 13.78 -3.72 17.23
N VAL A 265 14.45 -3.79 16.07
CA VAL A 265 13.77 -3.63 14.77
C VAL A 265 12.74 -4.74 14.48
N ARG A 266 12.81 -5.86 15.21
CA ARG A 266 11.85 -6.98 15.14
C ARG A 266 10.63 -6.79 16.04
N CYS A 267 10.66 -5.80 16.94
CA CYS A 267 9.52 -5.47 17.80
C CYS A 267 8.39 -4.88 16.94
N PRO A 268 7.14 -5.38 17.05
CA PRO A 268 6.01 -4.91 16.25
C PRO A 268 5.83 -3.38 16.23
N LEU A 269 5.91 -2.72 17.37
CA LEU A 269 5.77 -1.26 17.48
C LEU A 269 6.91 -0.53 16.78
N VAL A 270 8.16 -0.97 16.96
CA VAL A 270 9.32 -0.39 16.28
C VAL A 270 9.20 -0.57 14.77
N ALA A 271 8.77 -1.73 14.30
CA ALA A 271 8.54 -1.99 12.89
C ALA A 271 7.43 -1.09 12.31
N ARG A 272 6.34 -0.86 13.06
CA ARG A 272 5.27 0.09 12.69
C ARG A 272 5.78 1.53 12.64
N LEU A 273 6.57 1.95 13.63
CA LEU A 273 7.18 3.29 13.66
C LEU A 273 8.11 3.48 12.45
N LEU A 274 9.01 2.53 12.19
CA LEU A 274 9.88 2.55 11.02
C LEU A 274 9.07 2.67 9.72
N ALA A 275 8.03 1.85 9.56
CA ALA A 275 7.20 1.87 8.35
C ALA A 275 6.47 3.22 8.17
N ALA A 276 5.85 3.75 9.24
CA ALA A 276 5.08 4.99 9.18
C ALA A 276 5.99 6.21 8.95
N PHE A 277 7.00 6.39 9.80
CA PHE A 277 7.90 7.55 9.74
C PHE A 277 8.68 7.58 8.43
N SER A 278 9.13 6.43 7.94
CA SER A 278 9.87 6.37 6.68
C SER A 278 8.98 6.53 5.45
N ARG A 279 7.72 6.09 5.50
CA ARG A 279 6.72 6.41 4.45
C ARG A 279 6.51 7.92 4.36
N ASP A 280 6.43 8.59 5.49
CA ASP A 280 6.12 10.02 5.54
C ASP A 280 7.37 10.91 5.40
N LEU A 281 8.54 10.30 5.25
CA LEU A 281 9.85 10.96 5.19
C LEU A 281 10.14 11.81 6.45
N VAL A 282 9.68 11.34 7.60
CA VAL A 282 9.87 11.98 8.90
C VAL A 282 10.85 11.17 9.75
N LYS A 283 11.73 11.86 10.47
CA LYS A 283 12.66 11.19 11.40
C LYS A 283 11.95 10.83 12.70
N ILE A 284 12.23 9.64 13.22
CA ILE A 284 11.85 9.27 14.58
C ILE A 284 12.64 10.17 15.54
N THR A 285 11.95 10.77 16.49
CA THR A 285 12.53 11.70 17.46
C THR A 285 12.53 11.11 18.86
N THR A 286 13.34 11.68 19.76
CA THR A 286 13.38 11.28 21.17
C THR A 286 12.02 11.37 21.87
N PRO A 287 11.18 12.41 21.66
CA PRO A 287 9.83 12.43 22.23
C PRO A 287 8.94 11.27 21.76
N VAL A 288 8.99 10.93 20.46
CA VAL A 288 8.24 9.78 19.92
C VAL A 288 8.73 8.48 20.55
N TRP A 289 10.05 8.31 20.70
CA TRP A 289 10.62 7.15 21.37
C TRP A 289 10.18 7.07 22.84
N ALA A 290 10.31 8.17 23.59
CA ALA A 290 9.96 8.24 25.01
C ALA A 290 8.47 7.90 25.25
N LEU A 291 7.57 8.41 24.40
CA LEU A 291 6.14 8.12 24.46
C LEU A 291 5.85 6.61 24.32
N ASN A 292 6.63 5.91 23.49
CA ASN A 292 6.45 4.50 23.16
C ASN A 292 7.35 3.55 23.97
N TYR A 293 8.24 4.09 24.80
CA TYR A 293 9.36 3.37 25.41
C TYR A 293 8.94 2.14 26.21
N HIS A 294 7.90 2.28 27.04
CA HIS A 294 7.42 1.19 27.88
C HIS A 294 6.93 -0.01 27.05
N GLN A 295 6.14 0.24 25.99
CA GLN A 295 5.67 -0.82 25.09
C GLN A 295 6.82 -1.43 24.29
N ILE A 296 7.76 -0.62 23.80
CA ILE A 296 8.96 -1.12 23.12
C ILE A 296 9.75 -2.08 24.03
N CYS A 297 9.96 -1.72 25.30
CA CYS A 297 10.65 -2.58 26.26
C CYS A 297 9.91 -3.90 26.52
N GLN A 298 8.58 -3.88 26.60
CA GLN A 298 7.77 -5.08 26.77
C GLN A 298 7.88 -6.01 25.55
N GLU A 299 7.69 -5.46 24.35
CA GLU A 299 7.82 -6.22 23.10
C GLU A 299 9.25 -6.75 22.92
N TYR A 300 10.28 -5.98 23.26
CA TYR A 300 11.67 -6.42 23.20
C TYR A 300 11.93 -7.63 24.09
N ARG A 301 11.44 -7.62 25.34
CA ARG A 301 11.56 -8.77 26.25
C ARG A 301 10.85 -9.99 25.67
N ALA A 302 9.64 -9.81 25.12
CA ALA A 302 8.86 -10.89 24.54
C ALA A 302 9.50 -11.47 23.26
N VAL A 303 10.11 -10.64 22.41
CA VAL A 303 10.90 -11.12 21.26
C VAL A 303 12.15 -11.84 21.72
N LYS A 304 12.85 -11.33 22.75
CA LYS A 304 14.06 -11.93 23.31
C LYS A 304 13.79 -13.29 23.96
N SER A 305 12.65 -13.46 24.64
CA SER A 305 12.22 -14.74 25.21
C SER A 305 11.64 -15.70 24.18
N GLY A 306 11.41 -15.26 22.94
CA GLY A 306 10.75 -16.05 21.90
C GLY A 306 9.24 -16.16 22.06
N THR A 307 8.63 -15.43 23.00
CA THR A 307 7.18 -15.42 23.25
C THR A 307 6.42 -14.64 22.19
N LEU A 308 7.06 -13.64 21.56
CA LEU A 308 6.47 -12.85 20.49
C LEU A 308 7.13 -13.18 19.16
N VAL A 309 6.33 -13.64 18.20
CA VAL A 309 6.78 -13.83 16.81
C VAL A 309 6.95 -12.45 16.16
N PRO A 310 8.14 -12.13 15.61
CA PRO A 310 8.41 -10.85 14.97
C PRO A 310 7.40 -10.52 13.85
N HIS A 311 7.09 -9.23 13.68
CA HIS A 311 6.05 -8.77 12.76
C HIS A 311 6.33 -9.06 11.27
N LYS A 312 7.59 -9.26 10.87
CA LYS A 312 7.94 -9.73 9.52
C LYS A 312 9.22 -10.54 9.65
N LEU A 313 9.12 -11.87 9.64
CA LEU A 313 10.28 -12.69 9.31
C LEU A 313 10.51 -12.49 7.80
N THR A 314 11.66 -11.91 7.47
CA THR A 314 12.16 -11.83 6.10
C THR A 314 12.34 -13.25 5.55
N ASP A 315 12.33 -13.41 4.23
CA ASP A 315 12.61 -14.73 3.62
C ASP A 315 14.02 -15.23 3.98
N ASP A 316 14.92 -14.33 4.36
CA ASP A 316 16.27 -14.63 4.81
C ASP A 316 16.37 -15.03 6.30
N ASP A 317 15.32 -14.77 7.08
CA ASP A 317 15.30 -15.19 8.47
C ASP A 317 15.24 -16.71 8.57
N LYS A 318 16.27 -17.26 9.21
CA LYS A 318 16.32 -18.69 9.50
C LYS A 318 15.44 -18.99 10.71
N ILE A 319 14.44 -19.84 10.50
CA ILE A 319 13.60 -20.41 11.55
C ILE A 319 14.11 -21.80 11.92
N ARG A 320 14.10 -22.12 13.22
CA ARG A 320 14.46 -23.46 13.71
C ARG A 320 13.29 -24.41 13.44
N CYS A 321 13.59 -25.61 12.96
CA CYS A 321 12.58 -26.66 12.80
C CYS A 321 12.02 -27.04 14.17
N GLN A 322 10.71 -27.23 14.30
CA GLN A 322 10.10 -27.61 15.58
C GLN A 322 10.40 -29.07 15.98
N TRP A 323 10.87 -29.89 15.04
CA TRP A 323 11.17 -31.31 15.24
C TRP A 323 12.67 -31.64 15.21
N CYS A 324 13.54 -30.70 14.85
CA CYS A 324 14.98 -30.92 14.84
C CYS A 324 15.79 -29.62 15.08
N PRO A 325 17.08 -29.70 15.44
CA PRO A 325 17.86 -28.49 15.77
C PRO A 325 18.26 -27.65 14.56
N LYS A 326 17.99 -28.11 13.32
CA LYS A 326 18.39 -27.42 12.09
C LYS A 326 17.59 -26.14 11.87
N MET A 327 18.20 -25.19 11.17
CA MET A 327 17.65 -23.87 10.89
C MET A 327 17.57 -23.63 9.39
N PHE A 328 16.40 -23.24 8.90
CA PHE A 328 16.13 -23.03 7.47
C PHE A 328 15.50 -21.68 7.22
N LYS A 329 15.74 -21.12 6.03
CA LYS A 329 14.94 -20.01 5.52
C LYS A 329 13.47 -20.42 5.49
N ARG A 330 12.54 -19.48 5.68
CA ARG A 330 11.09 -19.76 5.65
C ARG A 330 10.65 -20.56 4.43
N ILE A 331 11.16 -20.22 3.24
CA ILE A 331 10.82 -20.93 2.00
C ILE A 331 11.32 -22.38 1.97
N GLY A 332 12.42 -22.68 2.66
CA GLY A 332 13.00 -24.01 2.73
C GLY A 332 12.48 -24.85 3.90
N MET A 333 11.73 -24.26 4.85
CA MET A 333 11.21 -24.99 6.00
C MET A 333 10.20 -26.08 5.57
N PRO A 334 9.19 -25.83 4.72
CA PRO A 334 8.29 -26.89 4.29
C PRO A 334 9.01 -28.00 3.53
N LEU A 335 9.96 -27.65 2.66
CA LEU A 335 10.78 -28.63 1.93
C LEU A 335 11.55 -29.54 2.89
N HIS A 336 12.19 -28.94 3.90
CA HIS A 336 12.88 -29.69 4.94
C HIS A 336 11.94 -30.62 5.72
N VAL A 337 10.72 -30.19 6.04
CA VAL A 337 9.75 -31.03 6.75
C VAL A 337 9.35 -32.22 5.89
N VAL A 338 9.05 -31.99 4.62
CA VAL A 338 8.74 -33.06 3.67
C VAL A 338 9.89 -34.07 3.56
N ASP A 339 11.14 -33.60 3.53
CA ASP A 339 12.33 -34.45 3.36
C ASP A 339 12.76 -35.21 4.61
N ALA A 340 12.84 -34.50 5.75
CA ALA A 340 13.48 -34.99 6.96
C ALA A 340 12.48 -35.45 8.02
N HIS A 341 11.20 -35.11 7.86
CA HIS A 341 10.11 -35.41 8.77
C HIS A 341 8.88 -35.93 7.99
N PRO A 342 9.01 -37.04 7.25
CA PRO A 342 7.94 -37.55 6.37
C PRO A 342 6.67 -37.95 7.14
N ASP A 343 6.79 -38.18 8.45
CA ASP A 343 5.68 -38.46 9.36
C ASP A 343 4.95 -37.20 9.88
N LYS A 344 5.43 -36.01 9.52
CA LYS A 344 4.88 -34.72 9.95
C LYS A 344 4.22 -33.99 8.80
N ASN A 345 3.09 -33.36 9.08
CA ASN A 345 2.39 -32.56 8.10
C ASN A 345 3.05 -31.16 7.99
N PRO A 346 3.59 -30.77 6.82
CA PRO A 346 4.15 -29.42 6.63
C PRO A 346 3.10 -28.30 6.83
N ASP A 347 1.81 -28.61 6.73
CA ASP A 347 0.73 -27.66 6.99
C ASP A 347 0.49 -27.40 8.49
N GLU A 348 1.17 -28.12 9.40
CA GLU A 348 1.12 -27.90 10.86
C GLU A 348 2.25 -27.00 11.38
N LEU A 349 3.08 -26.46 10.48
CA LEU A 349 4.12 -25.49 10.85
C LEU A 349 3.50 -24.26 11.54
N ILE A 350 4.01 -23.92 12.73
CA ILE A 350 3.60 -22.70 13.48
C ILE A 350 3.79 -21.45 12.62
N VAL A 351 4.84 -21.45 11.81
CA VAL A 351 5.20 -20.33 10.92
C VAL A 351 5.18 -20.81 9.48
N LYS A 352 4.04 -20.63 8.80
CA LYS A 352 3.91 -20.92 7.37
C LYS A 352 4.61 -19.84 6.52
N PRO A 353 5.30 -20.20 5.44
CA PRO A 353 5.78 -19.22 4.47
C PRO A 353 4.61 -18.64 3.67
N ALA A 354 4.76 -17.41 3.18
CA ALA A 354 3.68 -16.69 2.48
C ALA A 354 3.11 -17.44 1.26
N HIS A 355 3.94 -18.24 0.56
CA HIS A 355 3.47 -19.01 -0.60
C HIS A 355 2.57 -20.21 -0.23
N MET A 356 2.58 -20.64 1.04
CA MET A 356 1.69 -21.66 1.60
C MET A 356 0.44 -21.06 2.26
N GLU A 357 0.33 -19.73 2.36
CA GLU A 357 -0.84 -19.09 2.95
C GLU A 357 -2.08 -19.38 2.09
N GLY A 358 -3.10 -19.97 2.70
CA GLY A 358 -4.30 -20.44 2.00
C GLY A 358 -4.07 -21.67 1.10
N LYS A 359 -2.91 -22.32 1.17
CA LYS A 359 -2.58 -23.55 0.45
C LYS A 359 -2.30 -24.71 1.41
N ARG A 360 -2.43 -25.93 0.91
CA ARG A 360 -2.22 -27.17 1.66
C ARG A 360 -1.49 -28.20 0.82
N HIS A 361 -0.77 -29.11 1.45
CA HIS A 361 -0.18 -30.28 0.80
C HIS A 361 -1.22 -31.40 0.69
N CYS A 362 -1.08 -32.25 -0.33
CA CYS A 362 -1.97 -33.39 -0.51
C CYS A 362 -1.58 -34.50 0.49
N PRO A 363 -2.47 -34.93 1.40
CA PRO A 363 -2.16 -35.98 2.38
C PRO A 363 -1.94 -37.36 1.73
N GLU A 364 -2.49 -37.59 0.54
CA GLU A 364 -2.34 -38.85 -0.23
C GLU A 364 -1.03 -38.90 -1.04
N CYS A 365 -0.25 -37.80 -1.08
CA CYS A 365 1.05 -37.71 -1.74
C CYS A 365 2.16 -37.41 -0.71
N PRO A 366 2.49 -38.36 0.19
CA PRO A 366 3.61 -38.19 1.11
C PRO A 366 4.90 -37.96 0.31
N GLY A 367 5.62 -36.88 0.61
CA GLY A 367 6.81 -36.47 -0.14
C GLY A 367 6.60 -35.39 -1.22
N SER A 368 5.35 -34.98 -1.49
CA SER A 368 5.12 -33.87 -2.41
C SER A 368 5.52 -32.53 -1.79
N TYR A 369 6.36 -31.77 -2.48
CA TYR A 369 6.71 -30.39 -2.12
C TYR A 369 5.65 -29.35 -2.54
N LYS A 370 4.62 -29.77 -3.26
CA LYS A 370 3.67 -28.86 -3.89
C LYS A 370 2.48 -28.59 -2.95
N ALA A 371 2.34 -27.33 -2.55
CA ALA A 371 1.15 -26.83 -1.87
C ALA A 371 0.12 -26.31 -2.89
N TYR A 372 -1.12 -26.74 -2.75
CA TYR A 372 -2.23 -26.41 -3.64
C TYR A 372 -3.19 -25.45 -2.96
N SER A 373 -3.76 -24.50 -3.71
CA SER A 373 -4.96 -23.78 -3.28
C SER A 373 -6.13 -24.76 -3.14
N GLU A 374 -7.23 -24.35 -2.52
CA GLU A 374 -8.41 -25.21 -2.38
C GLU A 374 -8.91 -25.76 -3.73
N ILE A 375 -9.00 -24.89 -4.75
CA ILE A 375 -9.39 -25.28 -6.12
C ILE A 375 -8.33 -26.22 -6.72
N GLY A 376 -7.05 -25.84 -6.64
CA GLY A 376 -5.97 -26.67 -7.17
C GLY A 376 -5.85 -28.03 -6.48
N MET A 377 -6.25 -28.13 -5.22
CA MET A 377 -6.30 -29.38 -4.47
C MET A 377 -7.40 -30.28 -5.03
N ARG A 378 -8.61 -29.75 -5.25
CA ARG A 378 -9.70 -30.53 -5.88
C ARG A 378 -9.28 -31.07 -7.24
N ASP A 379 -8.64 -30.24 -8.07
CA ASP A 379 -8.17 -30.68 -9.39
C ASP A 379 -7.07 -31.73 -9.28
N HIS A 380 -6.12 -31.56 -8.35
CA HIS A 380 -5.10 -32.57 -8.07
C HIS A 380 -5.72 -33.91 -7.65
N TYR A 381 -6.72 -33.90 -6.76
CA TYR A 381 -7.44 -35.11 -6.36
C TYR A 381 -8.16 -35.78 -7.54
N ARG A 382 -8.83 -35.03 -8.40
CA ARG A 382 -9.48 -35.59 -9.60
C ARG A 382 -8.48 -36.29 -10.52
N MET A 383 -7.29 -35.71 -10.67
CA MET A 383 -6.27 -36.21 -11.60
C MET A 383 -5.45 -37.38 -11.03
N HIS A 384 -5.12 -37.35 -9.74
CA HIS A 384 -4.14 -38.26 -9.15
C HIS A 384 -4.71 -39.17 -8.05
N HIS A 385 -5.87 -38.82 -7.47
CA HIS A 385 -6.52 -39.59 -6.40
C HIS A 385 -8.03 -39.73 -6.64
N PRO A 386 -8.46 -40.28 -7.80
CA PRO A 386 -9.88 -40.30 -8.17
C PRO A 386 -10.76 -41.03 -7.14
N ALA A 387 -10.22 -42.01 -6.43
CA ALA A 387 -10.91 -42.73 -5.35
C ALA A 387 -11.15 -41.86 -4.09
N ALA A 388 -10.32 -40.85 -3.86
CA ALA A 388 -10.42 -39.91 -2.73
C ALA A 388 -10.94 -38.53 -3.16
N ALA A 389 -11.26 -38.36 -4.45
CA ALA A 389 -11.75 -37.08 -4.95
C ALA A 389 -13.09 -36.75 -4.29
N PRO A 390 -13.24 -35.57 -3.66
CA PRO A 390 -14.52 -35.18 -3.11
C PRO A 390 -15.56 -35.19 -4.24
N PRO A 391 -16.78 -35.72 -3.99
CA PRO A 391 -17.82 -35.74 -5.00
C PRO A 391 -18.03 -34.32 -5.54
N PRO A 392 -18.30 -34.15 -6.84
CA PRO A 392 -18.48 -32.83 -7.44
C PRO A 392 -19.50 -32.05 -6.62
N ASP A 393 -19.08 -30.88 -6.13
CA ASP A 393 -19.90 -30.04 -5.28
C ASP A 393 -21.10 -29.53 -6.08
N ASN A 394 -22.24 -30.22 -5.94
CA ASN A 394 -23.49 -29.86 -6.61
C ASN A 394 -24.01 -28.47 -6.18
N THR A 395 -23.39 -27.81 -5.19
CA THR A 395 -23.75 -26.44 -4.79
C THR A 395 -23.20 -25.36 -5.73
N GLU A 396 -22.27 -25.66 -6.63
CA GLU A 396 -21.88 -24.73 -7.71
C GLU A 396 -23.03 -24.48 -8.72
N LYS A 397 -24.03 -25.38 -8.79
CA LYS A 397 -25.26 -25.15 -9.56
C LYS A 397 -26.37 -24.39 -8.80
N LYS A 398 -26.21 -24.11 -7.49
CA LYS A 398 -27.32 -23.60 -6.63
C LYS A 398 -26.93 -22.48 -5.63
N ARG A 399 -26.16 -21.47 -6.03
CA ARG A 399 -26.08 -20.17 -5.32
C ARG A 399 -26.43 -19.05 -6.31
N CYS A 400 -27.30 -18.06 -6.08
CA CYS A 400 -28.32 -17.71 -5.10
C CYS A 400 -29.09 -16.51 -5.75
N PRO A 401 -30.43 -16.35 -5.64
CA PRO A 401 -31.10 -15.15 -6.15
C PRO A 401 -30.68 -13.91 -5.34
N LEU A 402 -30.20 -12.87 -6.01
CA LEU A 402 -29.76 -11.62 -5.39
C LEU A 402 -30.94 -10.89 -4.72
N PRO A 403 -30.73 -10.21 -3.57
CA PRO A 403 -31.76 -9.42 -2.93
C PRO A 403 -32.08 -8.16 -3.76
N PRO A 404 -33.32 -7.62 -3.68
CA PRO A 404 -33.69 -6.42 -4.43
C PRO A 404 -32.84 -5.22 -4.02
N THR A 405 -32.30 -4.54 -5.02
CA THR A 405 -31.40 -3.40 -4.88
C THR A 405 -32.13 -2.23 -4.21
N ARG A 406 -31.55 -1.74 -3.12
CA ARG A 406 -32.02 -0.59 -2.32
C ARG A 406 -31.93 0.69 -3.16
N GLN A 407 -33.06 1.31 -3.49
CA GLN A 407 -33.13 2.60 -4.17
C GLN A 407 -32.42 3.70 -3.36
N THR A 408 -31.41 4.34 -3.95
CA THR A 408 -30.77 5.54 -3.39
C THR A 408 -31.62 6.78 -3.66
N ARG A 409 -32.05 7.46 -2.59
CA ARG A 409 -32.68 8.78 -2.64
C ARG A 409 -31.73 9.80 -3.28
N LYS A 410 -32.23 10.54 -4.27
CA LYS A 410 -31.58 11.73 -4.84
C LYS A 410 -31.59 12.85 -3.79
N TYR A 411 -30.43 13.34 -3.39
CA TYR A 411 -30.29 14.65 -2.75
C TYR A 411 -29.93 15.68 -3.81
N ASN A 412 -30.80 16.67 -4.02
CA ASN A 412 -30.50 17.87 -4.78
C ASN A 412 -29.76 18.84 -3.85
N LEU A 413 -28.51 19.16 -4.16
CA LEU A 413 -27.78 20.28 -3.57
C LEU A 413 -27.59 21.33 -4.66
N ASN A 414 -28.38 22.40 -4.56
CA ASN A 414 -28.13 23.65 -5.27
C ASN A 414 -26.98 24.37 -4.57
N THR A 415 -25.86 24.58 -5.27
CA THR A 415 -24.80 25.49 -4.82
C THR A 415 -24.89 26.79 -5.60
N THR A 416 -25.32 27.85 -4.91
CA THR A 416 -25.18 29.25 -5.29
C THR A 416 -23.73 29.69 -5.04
N THR A 417 -23.08 30.18 -6.08
CA THR A 417 -21.77 30.85 -6.03
C THR A 417 -21.92 32.25 -5.44
N GLY A 418 -21.13 32.57 -4.42
CA GLY A 418 -20.98 33.91 -3.88
C GLY A 418 -19.49 34.21 -3.69
N ASP A 419 -18.97 35.03 -4.60
CA ASP A 419 -17.65 35.66 -4.52
C ASP A 419 -17.57 36.62 -3.32
N ALA A 420 -16.47 36.57 -2.58
CA ALA A 420 -15.99 37.70 -1.78
C ALA A 420 -14.47 37.60 -1.59
N CYS A 421 -13.74 38.47 -2.28
CA CYS A 421 -12.37 38.82 -1.98
C CYS A 421 -12.32 39.70 -0.72
N LEU A 422 -11.38 39.43 0.19
CA LEU A 422 -10.79 40.47 1.03
C LEU A 422 -9.29 40.17 1.30
N PRO A 423 -8.42 41.20 1.30
CA PRO A 423 -6.99 41.08 1.57
C PRO A 423 -6.66 41.46 3.02
N PHE A 424 -5.64 40.87 3.63
CA PHE A 424 -4.91 41.54 4.72
C PHE A 424 -3.45 41.11 4.78
N ALA A 425 -2.58 42.11 4.70
CA ALA A 425 -1.18 42.06 5.09
C ALA A 425 -1.03 42.71 6.47
N SER A 426 -0.14 42.19 7.33
CA SER A 426 0.85 43.00 8.10
C SER A 426 1.58 42.21 9.20
N LYS A 427 2.90 42.15 9.01
CA LYS A 427 4.07 42.19 9.92
C LYS A 427 3.95 42.04 11.46
N ARG A 428 4.96 41.26 11.94
CA ARG A 428 5.84 41.37 13.13
C ARG A 428 5.26 41.20 14.55
N ALA A 429 5.83 40.25 15.30
CA ALA A 429 6.76 40.53 16.42
C ALA A 429 7.41 39.24 16.96
N GLN A 430 8.70 39.33 17.27
CA GLN A 430 9.48 38.34 18.02
C GLN A 430 9.15 38.45 19.52
N THR A 431 9.01 37.33 20.22
CA THR A 431 9.37 37.25 21.65
C THR A 431 9.97 35.89 21.99
N THR A 432 11.21 35.98 22.43
CA THR A 432 12.02 35.03 23.22
C THR A 432 11.27 34.31 24.33
N LYS A 433 11.27 32.96 24.32
CA LYS A 433 11.36 32.08 25.51
C LYS A 433 11.29 30.60 25.09
N SER A 434 12.42 30.01 24.71
CA SER A 434 12.62 28.56 24.88
C SER A 434 14.12 28.23 24.77
N ARG A 435 14.88 28.64 25.80
CA ARG A 435 16.32 28.39 25.91
C ARG A 435 16.63 27.67 27.22
N ARG A 436 15.90 26.59 27.51
CA ARG A 436 16.09 25.78 28.74
C ARG A 436 15.94 24.26 28.59
N LEU A 437 15.98 23.72 27.37
CA LEU A 437 16.01 22.26 27.12
C LEU A 437 17.15 21.79 26.18
N GLU A 438 18.10 22.65 25.83
CA GLU A 438 19.21 22.33 24.90
C GLU A 438 20.57 22.05 25.59
N MET A 439 20.64 21.97 26.92
CA MET A 439 21.91 21.72 27.65
C MET A 439 22.08 20.29 28.18
N ALA A 440 21.56 19.27 27.49
CA ALA A 440 21.81 17.86 27.84
C ALA A 440 22.43 17.01 26.70
N ALA A 441 22.78 17.62 25.56
CA ALA A 441 23.29 16.91 24.37
C ALA A 441 24.74 17.28 23.98
N GLN A 442 25.59 17.66 24.94
CA GLN A 442 27.00 18.04 24.68
C GLN A 442 28.02 17.25 25.54
N ARG A 443 27.90 15.92 25.62
CA ARG A 443 28.93 15.08 26.28
C ARG A 443 29.38 13.82 25.54
N VAL A 444 29.18 13.69 24.22
CA VAL A 444 29.66 12.50 23.46
C VAL A 444 30.32 12.82 22.11
N ILE A 445 30.83 14.04 21.89
CA ILE A 445 31.68 14.30 20.70
C ILE A 445 32.94 15.03 21.14
N GLY A 446 33.95 14.24 21.48
CA GLY A 446 35.30 14.70 21.74
C GLY A 446 36.27 13.58 21.37
N ALA A 447 36.71 13.57 20.10
CA ALA A 447 37.99 13.06 19.60
C ALA A 447 37.85 12.65 18.12
N SER A 448 38.22 13.55 17.21
CA SER A 448 38.95 13.19 15.97
C SER A 448 39.28 14.48 15.23
N THR A 449 40.44 15.03 15.54
CA THR A 449 41.17 15.97 14.69
C THR A 449 41.88 15.16 13.61
N CYS A 450 41.57 15.37 12.34
CA CYS A 450 42.49 15.02 11.26
C CYS A 450 42.35 15.98 10.07
N SER A 451 43.37 16.83 9.97
CA SER A 451 43.93 17.58 8.84
C SER A 451 43.28 17.42 7.46
N PHE A 452 42.69 18.51 6.96
CA PHE A 452 42.44 18.70 5.53
C PHE A 452 43.74 19.15 4.83
N LYS A 453 44.24 18.34 3.89
CA LYS A 453 45.16 18.78 2.84
C LYS A 453 44.35 19.02 1.56
N LEU A 454 44.45 20.24 1.05
CA LEU A 454 44.01 20.67 -0.27
C LEU A 454 44.87 20.01 -1.36
N CYS A 455 44.24 19.40 -2.36
CA CYS A 455 44.72 19.32 -3.74
C CYS A 455 43.51 19.18 -4.69
N SER A 456 43.38 20.10 -5.64
CA SER A 456 42.55 19.99 -6.86
C SER A 456 43.39 19.37 -8.00
N PRO A 457 42.91 19.33 -9.25
CA PRO A 457 41.85 18.47 -9.80
C PRO A 457 42.35 17.62 -10.99
N GLY A 458 41.57 16.62 -11.44
CA GLY A 458 41.73 16.12 -12.80
C GLY A 458 41.21 14.70 -13.09
N VAL A 459 40.62 14.60 -14.28
CA VAL A 459 40.65 13.48 -15.25
C VAL A 459 39.28 12.91 -15.63
N LEU A 460 39.00 13.12 -16.91
CA LEU A 460 37.96 12.58 -17.77
C LEU A 460 38.04 11.05 -17.87
N TYR A 461 36.89 10.38 -17.96
CA TYR A 461 36.79 9.08 -18.61
C TYR A 461 35.58 9.02 -19.53
N THR A 462 35.87 8.92 -20.83
CA THR A 462 35.06 8.28 -21.86
C THR A 462 35.25 6.76 -21.77
N VAL A 463 34.18 5.98 -21.96
CA VAL A 463 34.24 4.52 -22.20
C VAL A 463 33.05 4.14 -23.11
N PRO A 464 33.12 2.99 -23.80
CA PRO A 464 33.14 2.83 -25.25
C PRO A 464 31.77 2.75 -25.93
#